data_AF-A0A170V5B1-F1
#
_entry.id   AF-A0A170V5B1-F1
#
_cell.length_a   1.000
_cell.length_b   1.000
_cell.length_c   1.000
_cell.angle_alpha   90.00
_cell.angle_beta   90.00
_cell.angle_gamma   90.00
#
_symmetry.space_group_name_H-M   'P 1'
#
loop_
_entity.id
_entity.type
_entity.pdbx_description
1 polymer ?
#
loop_
_entity_poly.entity_id
_entity_poly.type
_entity_poly.pdbx_seq_one_letter_code
_entity_poly.pdbx_strand_id
1 'polypeptide(L)'
;ASRVLQYLVDYADNYNLHQYIKLHHHVSRVAPVGNSWSVTALELSTKVEHVNMFDAVVVCSGQNIIPVYPQVDGLARFSGRQLHSKEFRKASAFEGKRVLIIGLGPSGIDISFCLLPVAKQIII
;
A
#
# COMPACT_ATOMS: atom_id res chain seq x y z
N ALA A 1 -6.25 13.32 -2.36
CA ALA A 1 -5.00 12.60 -2.70
C ALA A 1 -4.03 13.47 -3.53
N SER A 2 -4.47 14.10 -4.62
CA SER A 2 -3.59 14.88 -5.52
C SER A 2 -2.80 16.01 -4.84
N ARG A 3 -3.38 16.75 -3.90
CA ARG A 3 -2.69 17.86 -3.21
C ARG A 3 -1.52 17.40 -2.32
N VAL A 4 -1.68 16.28 -1.61
CA VAL A 4 -0.60 15.74 -0.74
C VAL A 4 0.53 15.16 -1.59
N LEU A 5 0.18 14.47 -2.68
CA LEU A 5 1.18 13.99 -3.64
C LEU A 5 1.99 15.16 -4.21
N GLN A 6 1.31 16.22 -4.66
CA GLN A 6 1.99 17.40 -5.19
C GLN A 6 2.93 18.01 -4.16
N TYR A 7 2.47 18.20 -2.92
CA TYR A 7 3.31 18.71 -1.84
C TYR A 7 4.60 17.87 -1.63
N LEU A 8 4.50 16.53 -1.69
CA LEU A 8 5.66 15.67 -1.52
C LEU A 8 6.64 15.74 -2.71
N VAL A 9 6.11 15.91 -3.93
CA VAL A 9 6.92 16.16 -5.13
C VAL A 9 7.64 17.50 -5.01
N ASP A 10 6.89 18.57 -4.70
CA ASP A 10 7.43 19.92 -4.52
C ASP A 10 8.50 19.95 -3.41
N TYR A 11 8.31 19.18 -2.34
CA TYR A 11 9.29 19.03 -1.27
C TYR A 11 10.59 18.40 -1.80
N ALA A 12 10.49 17.30 -2.57
CA ALA A 12 11.66 16.64 -3.14
C ALA A 12 12.42 17.54 -4.13
N ASP A 13 11.70 18.33 -4.92
CA ASP A 13 12.25 19.32 -5.84
C ASP A 13 12.96 20.45 -5.08
N ASN A 14 12.28 21.06 -4.09
CA ASN A 14 12.80 22.20 -3.32
C ASN A 14 14.11 21.88 -2.59
N TYR A 15 14.28 20.64 -2.11
CA TYR A 15 15.48 20.19 -1.42
C TYR A 15 16.45 19.40 -2.32
N ASN A 16 16.23 19.39 -3.64
CA ASN A 16 17.06 18.69 -4.63
C ASN A 16 17.37 17.23 -4.25
N LEU A 17 16.34 16.50 -3.82
CA LEU A 17 16.47 15.13 -3.30
C LEU A 17 16.50 14.08 -4.41
N HIS A 18 16.03 14.41 -5.62
CA HIS A 18 15.90 13.48 -6.73
C HIS A 18 17.22 12.78 -7.10
N GLN A 19 18.36 13.47 -6.97
CA GLN A 19 19.68 12.88 -7.23
C GLN A 19 20.04 11.71 -6.30
N TYR A 20 19.42 11.62 -5.13
CA TYR A 20 19.65 10.55 -4.15
C TYR A 20 18.61 9.42 -4.26
N ILE A 21 17.57 9.59 -5.08
CA ILE A 21 16.44 8.67 -5.17
C ILE A 21 16.57 7.84 -6.45
N LYS A 22 16.81 6.53 -6.28
CA LYS A 22 16.71 5.56 -7.37
C LYS A 22 15.28 5.05 -7.48
N LEU A 23 14.49 5.65 -8.38
CA LEU A 23 13.18 5.13 -8.75
C LEU A 23 13.32 3.78 -9.49
N HIS A 24 12.23 3.02 -9.56
CA HIS A 24 12.19 1.69 -10.17
C HIS A 24 13.23 0.70 -9.61
N HIS A 25 13.71 0.89 -8.37
CA HIS A 25 14.56 -0.05 -7.67
C HIS A 25 13.80 -0.68 -6.52
N HIS A 26 13.64 -2.01 -6.55
CA HIS A 26 13.00 -2.78 -5.51
C HIS A 26 14.05 -3.44 -4.63
N VAL A 27 14.18 -2.98 -3.39
CA VAL A 27 15.08 -3.61 -2.40
C VAL A 27 14.53 -4.99 -2.05
N SER A 28 15.27 -6.04 -2.39
CA SER A 28 14.89 -7.44 -2.17
C SER A 28 15.52 -8.04 -0.92
N ARG A 29 16.68 -7.53 -0.49
CA ARG A 29 17.40 -8.02 0.69
C ARG A 29 18.24 -6.94 1.34
N VAL A 30 18.23 -6.96 2.67
CA VAL A 30 19.15 -6.20 3.52
C VAL A 30 19.78 -7.18 4.50
N ALA A 31 21.11 -7.22 4.59
CA ALA A 31 21.82 -8.16 5.45
C ALA A 31 23.06 -7.52 6.09
N PRO A 32 23.37 -7.79 7.36
CA PRO A 32 24.60 -7.33 7.99
C PRO A 32 25.82 -8.07 7.42
N VAL A 33 26.93 -7.37 7.25
CA VAL A 33 28.21 -7.89 6.79
C VAL A 33 29.32 -7.20 7.59
N GLY A 34 29.84 -7.87 8.61
CA GLY A 34 30.77 -7.25 9.57
C GLY A 34 30.11 -6.06 10.28
N ASN A 35 30.71 -4.88 10.13
CA ASN A 35 30.20 -3.62 10.70
C ASN A 35 29.36 -2.80 9.70
N SER A 36 29.04 -3.35 8.53
CA SER A 36 28.29 -2.68 7.47
C SER A 36 27.05 -3.48 7.07
N TRP A 37 26.28 -2.95 6.12
CA TRP A 37 25.08 -3.57 5.56
C TRP A 37 25.25 -3.77 4.06
N SER A 38 24.91 -4.96 3.58
CA SER A 38 24.71 -5.24 2.16
C SER A 38 23.24 -5.04 1.82
N VAL A 39 22.96 -4.20 0.83
CA VAL A 39 21.62 -3.95 0.30
C VAL A 39 21.57 -4.44 -1.14
N THR A 40 20.67 -5.37 -1.42
CA THR A 40 20.38 -5.89 -2.75
C THR A 40 19.12 -5.22 -3.28
N ALA A 41 19.21 -4.61 -4.46
CA ALA A 41 18.09 -3.98 -5.13
C ALA A 41 17.98 -4.44 -6.59
N LEU A 42 16.77 -4.81 -7.00
CA LEU A 42 16.44 -5.13 -8.38
C LEU A 42 16.00 -3.86 -9.11
N GLU A 43 16.72 -3.49 -10.16
CA GLU A 43 16.27 -2.47 -11.10
C GLU A 43 15.17 -3.04 -12.00
N LEU A 44 13.95 -2.54 -11.86
CA LEU A 44 12.76 -3.12 -12.48
C LEU A 44 12.69 -2.91 -13.99
N SER A 45 13.33 -1.85 -14.50
CA SER A 45 13.46 -1.50 -15.92
C SER A 45 14.35 -2.48 -16.67
N THR A 46 15.53 -2.78 -16.11
CA THR A 46 16.58 -3.58 -16.77
C THR A 46 16.61 -5.04 -16.27
N LYS A 47 15.94 -5.33 -15.15
CA LYS A 47 16.02 -6.61 -14.41
C LYS A 47 17.42 -6.93 -13.88
N VAL A 48 18.29 -5.92 -13.76
CA VAL A 48 19.62 -6.06 -13.20
C VAL A 48 19.56 -5.95 -11.68
N GLU A 49 20.27 -6.83 -11.00
CA GLU A 49 20.43 -6.78 -9.55
C GLU A 49 21.69 -5.99 -9.19
N HIS A 50 21.53 -5.03 -8.27
CA HIS A 50 22.60 -4.19 -7.74
C HIS A 50 22.82 -4.55 -6.27
N VAL A 51 24.07 -4.78 -5.89
CA VAL A 51 24.47 -5.00 -4.50
C VAL A 51 25.41 -3.88 -4.07
N ASN A 52 25.01 -3.14 -3.05
CA ASN A 52 25.76 -2.02 -2.52
C ASN A 52 25.98 -2.16 -1.01
N MET A 53 27.11 -1.65 -0.53
CA MET A 53 27.47 -1.66 0.89
C MET A 53 27.20 -0.29 1.51
N PHE A 54 26.66 -0.27 2.72
CA PHE A 54 26.33 0.94 3.46
C PHE A 54 26.70 0.81 4.93
N ASP A 55 27.09 1.92 5.56
CA ASP A 55 27.38 1.95 7.01
C ASP A 55 26.10 1.88 7.86
N ALA A 56 24.98 2.37 7.31
CA ALA A 56 23.68 2.38 7.98
C ALA A 56 22.53 2.15 6.98
N VAL A 57 21.40 1.65 7.48
CA VAL A 57 20.16 1.47 6.71
C VAL A 57 18.99 2.03 7.51
N VAL A 58 18.21 2.90 6.87
CA VAL A 58 16.94 3.43 7.42
C VAL A 58 15.77 2.84 6.64
N VAL A 59 14.87 2.13 7.33
CA VAL A 59 13.76 1.42 6.69
C VAL A 59 12.50 2.28 6.66
N CYS A 60 12.12 2.73 5.47
CA CYS A 60 10.95 3.58 5.21
C CYS A 60 9.94 2.95 4.23
N SER A 61 9.83 1.61 4.21
CA SER A 61 9.01 0.86 3.22
C SER A 61 7.50 0.91 3.46
N GLY A 62 7.05 1.42 4.60
CA GLY A 62 5.63 1.56 4.95
C GLY A 62 4.97 0.27 5.44
N GLN A 63 3.94 0.41 6.28
CA GLN A 63 3.27 -0.71 6.95
C GLN A 63 1.91 -1.11 6.33
N ASN A 64 1.28 -0.23 5.54
CA ASN A 64 -0.08 -0.42 5.02
C ASN A 64 -0.11 -1.16 3.66
N ILE A 65 0.79 -2.12 3.46
CA ILE A 65 0.94 -2.82 2.18
C ILE A 65 0.43 -4.26 2.28
N ILE A 66 0.63 -4.96 3.39
CA ILE A 66 0.22 -6.37 3.47
C ILE A 66 -1.18 -6.44 4.10
N PRO A 67 -2.21 -6.91 3.36
CA PRO A 67 -3.56 -7.02 3.92
C PRO A 67 -3.61 -8.09 5.01
N VAL A 68 -4.39 -7.84 6.07
CA VAL A 68 -4.64 -8.80 7.13
C VAL A 68 -6.11 -9.20 7.06
N TYR A 69 -6.36 -10.49 6.84
CA TYR A 69 -7.72 -11.01 6.75
C TYR A 69 -8.13 -11.67 8.07
N PRO A 70 -9.30 -11.32 8.63
CA PRO A 70 -9.83 -12.04 9.78
C PRO A 70 -10.28 -13.44 9.37
N GLN A 71 -10.19 -14.39 10.30
CA GLN A 71 -10.86 -15.67 10.14
C GLN A 71 -12.35 -15.49 10.43
N VAL A 72 -13.19 -15.85 9.46
CA VAL A 72 -14.65 -15.71 9.57
C VAL A 72 -15.30 -17.03 9.14
N ASP A 73 -16.10 -17.61 10.03
CA ASP A 73 -16.76 -18.88 9.77
C ASP A 73 -17.69 -18.80 8.55
N GLY A 74 -17.55 -19.77 7.65
CA GLY A 74 -18.35 -19.83 6.43
C GLY A 74 -17.96 -18.83 5.34
N LEU A 75 -16.92 -18.02 5.52
CA LEU A 75 -16.45 -17.05 4.51
C LEU A 75 -16.07 -17.73 3.18
N ALA A 76 -15.50 -18.94 3.23
CA ALA A 76 -15.19 -19.74 2.04
C ALA A 76 -16.43 -20.17 1.23
N ARG A 77 -17.62 -20.19 1.85
CA ARG A 77 -18.89 -20.53 1.20
C ARG A 77 -19.63 -19.29 0.67
N PHE A 78 -19.13 -18.10 0.97
CA PHE A 78 -19.75 -16.86 0.52
C PHE A 78 -19.50 -16.66 -0.97
N SER A 79 -20.58 -16.69 -1.77
CA SER A 79 -20.56 -16.55 -3.22
C SER A 79 -20.51 -15.10 -3.71
N GLY A 80 -20.60 -14.12 -2.79
CA GLY A 80 -20.47 -12.71 -3.12
C GLY A 80 -19.03 -12.27 -3.30
N ARG A 81 -18.85 -11.04 -3.78
CA ARG A 81 -17.53 -10.43 -3.93
C ARG A 81 -16.89 -10.17 -2.55
N GLN A 82 -15.65 -10.61 -2.39
CA GLN A 82 -14.81 -10.37 -1.22
C GLN A 82 -13.60 -9.52 -1.62
N LEU A 83 -13.18 -8.59 -0.77
CA LEU A 83 -12.00 -7.76 -0.97
C LEU A 83 -11.50 -7.16 0.35
N HIS A 84 -10.19 -6.91 0.43
CA HIS A 84 -9.63 -6.10 1.51
C HIS A 84 -9.71 -4.60 1.16
N SER A 85 -9.74 -3.72 2.15
CA SER A 85 -9.77 -2.26 1.96
C SER A 85 -8.64 -1.76 1.03
N LYS A 86 -7.47 -2.41 1.09
CA LYS A 86 -6.32 -2.19 0.19
C LYS A 86 -6.68 -2.29 -1.30
N GLU A 87 -7.71 -3.05 -1.67
CA GLU A 87 -8.14 -3.29 -3.05
C GLU A 87 -9.30 -2.37 -3.46
N PHE A 88 -9.90 -1.64 -2.52
CA PHE A 88 -10.97 -0.69 -2.82
C PHE A 88 -10.44 0.48 -3.66
N ARG A 89 -11.11 0.78 -4.78
CA ARG A 89 -10.70 1.85 -5.71
C ARG A 89 -11.82 2.80 -6.07
N LYS A 90 -13.02 2.27 -6.36
CA LYS A 90 -14.18 3.05 -6.80
C LYS A 90 -15.46 2.51 -6.16
N ALA A 91 -16.24 3.41 -5.59
CA ALA A 91 -17.54 3.08 -4.99
C ALA A 91 -18.57 2.60 -6.02
N SER A 92 -18.50 3.07 -7.26
CA SER A 92 -19.41 2.66 -8.34
C SER A 92 -19.42 1.15 -8.60
N ALA A 93 -18.37 0.43 -8.23
CA ALA A 93 -18.35 -1.03 -8.33
C ALA A 93 -19.30 -1.76 -7.36
N PHE A 94 -19.96 -1.02 -6.46
CA PHE A 94 -20.90 -1.50 -5.44
C PHE A 94 -22.30 -0.91 -5.60
N GLU A 95 -22.58 -0.30 -6.75
CA GLU A 95 -23.88 0.30 -7.03
C GLU A 95 -25.03 -0.72 -6.88
N GLY A 96 -26.04 -0.34 -6.10
CA GLY A 96 -27.20 -1.18 -5.79
C GLY A 96 -26.90 -2.43 -4.96
N LYS A 97 -25.67 -2.62 -4.46
CA LYS A 97 -25.28 -3.78 -3.66
C LYS A 97 -25.56 -3.57 -2.17
N ARG A 98 -25.78 -4.69 -1.46
CA ARG A 98 -25.69 -4.72 0.00
C ARG A 98 -24.25 -5.06 0.36
N VAL A 99 -23.60 -4.22 1.17
CA VAL A 99 -22.18 -4.31 1.48
C VAL A 99 -22.01 -4.48 2.99
N LEU A 100 -21.30 -5.53 3.40
CA LEU A 100 -20.81 -5.70 4.77
C LEU A 100 -19.36 -5.20 4.85
N ILE A 101 -19.08 -4.34 5.81
CA ILE A 101 -17.74 -3.84 6.12
C ILE A 101 -17.28 -4.51 7.41
N ILE A 102 -16.18 -5.24 7.35
CA ILE A 102 -15.58 -5.87 8.54
C ILE A 102 -14.43 -4.98 9.03
N GLY A 103 -14.68 -4.24 10.11
CA GLY A 103 -13.71 -3.37 10.77
C GLY A 103 -14.12 -1.90 10.80
N LEU A 104 -14.05 -1.30 12.00
CA LEU A 104 -14.42 0.09 12.30
C LEU A 104 -13.23 1.04 12.42
N GLY A 105 -12.10 0.70 11.80
CA GLY A 105 -10.93 1.59 11.70
C GLY A 105 -11.15 2.70 10.66
N PRO A 106 -10.16 3.61 10.49
CA PRO A 106 -10.27 4.74 9.55
C PRO A 106 -10.68 4.32 8.13
N SER A 107 -10.09 3.24 7.60
CA SER A 107 -10.46 2.69 6.29
C SER A 107 -11.92 2.25 6.21
N GLY A 108 -12.45 1.58 7.23
CA GLY A 108 -13.82 1.09 7.23
C GLY A 108 -14.84 2.24 7.28
N ILE A 109 -14.55 3.25 8.11
CA ILE A 109 -15.35 4.47 8.23
C ILE A 109 -15.36 5.23 6.90
N ASP A 110 -14.19 5.56 6.35
CA ASP A 110 -14.09 6.32 5.09
C ASP A 110 -14.72 5.57 3.90
N ILE A 111 -14.48 4.25 3.78
CA ILE A 111 -15.09 3.44 2.72
C ILE A 111 -16.61 3.42 2.88
N SER A 112 -17.13 3.35 4.11
CA SER A 112 -18.57 3.41 4.34
C SER A 112 -19.17 4.71 3.82
N PHE A 113 -18.53 5.85 4.11
CA PHE A 113 -18.94 7.16 3.58
C PHE A 113 -18.87 7.21 2.05
N CYS A 114 -17.83 6.63 1.44
CA CYS A 114 -17.74 6.54 -0.03
C CYS A 114 -18.86 5.70 -0.64
N LEU A 115 -19.36 4.69 0.07
CA LEU A 115 -20.39 3.77 -0.41
C LEU A 115 -21.82 4.30 -0.21
N LEU A 116 -22.05 5.20 0.75
CA LEU A 116 -23.38 5.76 1.04
C LEU A 116 -24.18 6.22 -0.19
N PRO A 117 -23.61 6.94 -1.17
CA PRO A 117 -24.38 7.43 -2.31
C PRO A 117 -24.75 6.36 -3.35
N VAL A 118 -24.15 5.16 -3.29
CA VAL A 118 -24.26 4.15 -4.39
C VAL A 118 -24.76 2.79 -3.91
N ALA A 119 -24.42 2.37 -2.69
CA ALA A 119 -24.82 1.07 -2.17
C ALA A 119 -26.31 1.08 -1.79
N LYS A 120 -26.98 -0.07 -1.96
CA LYS A 120 -28.36 -0.26 -1.50
C LYS A 120 -28.44 -0.26 0.03
N GLN A 121 -27.44 -0.83 0.68
CA GLN A 121 -27.36 -0.95 2.14
C GLN A 121 -25.91 -1.16 2.55
N ILE A 122 -25.50 -0.52 3.65
CA ILE A 122 -24.21 -0.74 4.29
C ILE A 122 -24.47 -1.34 5.67
N ILE A 123 -23.73 -2.39 5.99
CA ILE A 123 -23.73 -3.05 7.30
C ILE A 123 -22.29 -2.98 7.80
N ILE A 124 -22.10 -2.53 9.04
CA ILE A 124 -20.80 -2.43 9.70
C ILE A 124 -20.89 -3.13 11.05
#